data_AF-A0A3D1V5U1-F1
#
_entry.id   AF-A0A3D1V5U1-F1
#
_cell.length_a   1.000
_cell.length_b   1.000
_cell.length_c   1.000
_cell.angle_alpha   90.00
_cell.angle_beta   90.00
_cell.angle_gamma   90.00
#
_symmetry.space_group_name_H-M   'P 1'
#
loop_
_entity.id
_entity.type
_entity.pdbx_description
1 polymer ?
#
loop_
_entity_poly.entity_id
_entity_poly.type
_entity_poly.pdbx_seq_one_letter_code
_entity_poly.pdbx_strand_id
1 'polypeptide(L)'
;LGGLVIDGAIRDTVAIAASEFPCFARGVIHRGPYKDGPGQINVPVTIGGMVVNPGDIVVGDEDGVLAFSPALLGGLIVDASEKAAQEQDQLAATLAGTLDRSWIDAALRSKGLTDIGSRRDG
;
A
#
# COMPACT_ATOMS: atom_id res chain seq x y z
N LEU A 1 15.43 2.45 -14.54
CA LEU A 1 14.45 3.08 -13.62
C LEU A 1 13.41 2.03 -13.28
N GLY A 2 12.99 1.92 -12.02
CA GLY A 2 12.05 0.88 -11.57
C GLY A 2 10.56 1.22 -11.74
N GLY A 3 10.23 2.47 -12.07
CA GLY A 3 8.86 2.95 -12.25
C GLY A 3 8.77 4.45 -12.03
N LEU A 4 7.53 4.96 -11.98
CA LEU A 4 7.22 6.37 -11.77
C LEU A 4 6.05 6.53 -10.81
N VAL A 5 6.19 7.42 -9.83
CA VAL A 5 5.13 7.79 -8.90
C VAL A 5 4.87 9.29 -9.03
N ILE A 6 3.63 9.67 -9.30
CA ILE A 6 3.21 11.06 -9.48
C ILE A 6 2.04 11.35 -8.53
N ASP A 7 2.23 12.30 -7.60
CA ASP A 7 1.12 12.84 -6.81
C ASP A 7 0.35 13.90 -7.62
N GLY A 8 -0.29 13.43 -8.68
CA GLY A 8 -0.91 14.25 -9.72
C GLY A 8 -1.47 13.39 -10.84
N ALA A 9 -1.77 14.01 -11.98
CA ALA A 9 -2.39 13.33 -13.11
C ALA A 9 -1.38 13.01 -14.23
N ILE A 10 -1.60 11.88 -14.91
CA ILE A 10 -0.83 11.44 -16.09
C ILE A 10 -1.66 11.54 -17.37
N ARG A 11 -1.00 11.40 -18.52
CA ARG A 11 -1.63 11.21 -19.84
C ARG A 11 -1.09 9.93 -20.49
N ASP A 12 -1.61 9.59 -21.66
CA ASP A 12 -1.14 8.46 -22.48
C ASP A 12 -1.26 7.10 -21.76
N THR A 13 -2.32 6.92 -20.97
CA THR A 13 -2.53 5.74 -20.11
C THR A 13 -2.55 4.42 -20.87
N VAL A 14 -3.04 4.40 -22.11
CA VAL A 14 -3.02 3.18 -22.95
C VAL A 14 -1.58 2.74 -23.24
N ALA A 15 -0.69 3.69 -23.56
CA ALA A 15 0.69 3.39 -23.83
C ALA A 15 1.44 2.96 -22.56
N ILE A 16 1.17 3.64 -21.44
CA ILE A 16 1.76 3.32 -20.13
C ILE A 16 1.31 1.92 -19.67
N ALA A 17 0.02 1.62 -19.76
CA ALA A 17 -0.53 0.32 -19.36
C ALA A 17 -0.06 -0.84 -20.25
N ALA A 18 0.26 -0.56 -21.52
CA ALA A 18 0.86 -1.55 -22.42
C ALA A 18 2.37 -1.73 -22.21
N SER A 19 2.99 -0.89 -21.38
CA SER A 19 4.43 -0.96 -21.09
C SER A 19 4.71 -1.79 -19.84
N GLU A 20 5.93 -2.31 -19.74
CA GLU A 20 6.43 -2.96 -18.52
C GLU A 20 6.90 -1.94 -17.46
N PHE A 21 6.63 -0.65 -17.64
CA PHE A 21 7.08 0.42 -16.77
C PHE A 21 5.99 0.82 -15.77
N PRO A 22 6.10 0.45 -14.47
CA PRO A 22 5.05 0.73 -13.50
C PRO A 22 4.85 2.23 -13.31
N CYS A 23 3.59 2.66 -13.30
CA CYS A 23 3.23 4.06 -13.12
C CYS A 23 2.07 4.22 -12.14
N PHE A 24 2.31 4.96 -11.06
CA PHE A 24 1.34 5.30 -10.04
C PHE A 24 0.98 6.79 -10.16
N ALA A 25 -0.32 7.08 -10.26
CA ALA A 25 -0.83 8.45 -10.42
C ALA A 25 -2.18 8.61 -9.70
N ARG A 26 -2.52 9.86 -9.34
CA ARG A 26 -3.80 10.19 -8.69
C ARG A 26 -4.97 10.30 -9.68
N GLY A 27 -4.68 10.42 -10.97
CA GLY A 27 -5.72 10.55 -11.99
C GLY A 27 -5.15 10.67 -13.40
N VAL A 28 -6.04 10.95 -14.34
CA VAL A 28 -5.73 11.01 -15.77
C VAL A 28 -6.24 12.32 -16.35
N ILE A 29 -5.37 13.05 -17.05
CA ILE A 29 -5.74 14.27 -17.79
C ILE A 29 -4.90 14.38 -19.06
N HIS A 30 -5.53 14.75 -20.19
CA HIS A 30 -4.84 14.91 -21.47
C HIS A 30 -3.97 16.18 -21.56
N ARG A 31 -4.20 17.16 -20.68
CA ARG A 31 -3.49 18.44 -20.68
C ARG A 31 -2.07 18.25 -20.16
N GLY A 32 -1.09 18.73 -20.92
CA GLY A 32 0.31 18.72 -20.50
C GLY A 32 0.59 19.74 -19.39
N PRO A 33 1.62 19.49 -18.56
CA PRO A 33 2.09 20.46 -17.58
C PRO A 33 2.76 21.66 -18.26
N TYR A 34 2.94 22.75 -17.50
CA TYR A 34 3.79 23.87 -17.92
C TYR A 34 5.25 23.43 -18.01
N LYS A 35 5.97 23.90 -19.02
CA LYS A 35 7.38 23.53 -19.27
C LYS A 35 8.39 24.35 -18.47
N ASP A 36 7.99 25.56 -18.07
CA ASP A 36 8.84 26.53 -17.35
C ASP A 36 8.40 26.70 -15.89
N GLY A 37 7.59 25.77 -15.39
CA GLY A 37 7.06 25.83 -14.03
C GLY A 37 8.19 25.78 -12.98
N PRO A 38 8.00 26.42 -11.81
CA PRO A 38 8.96 26.26 -10.73
C PRO A 38 9.02 24.79 -10.33
N GLY A 39 10.23 24.28 -10.15
CA GLY A 39 10.46 22.90 -9.78
C GLY A 39 11.81 22.75 -9.09
N GLN A 40 11.91 21.73 -8.25
CA GLN A 40 13.15 21.36 -7.58
C GLN A 40 13.39 19.87 -7.83
N ILE A 41 14.66 19.49 -7.89
CA ILE A 41 15.10 18.11 -8.08
C ILE A 41 15.91 17.72 -6.85
N ASN A 42 15.82 16.47 -6.42
CA ASN A 42 16.53 15.95 -5.25
C ASN A 42 16.25 16.76 -3.98
N VAL A 43 14.99 17.11 -3.77
CA VAL A 43 14.50 17.66 -2.49
C VAL A 43 13.41 16.76 -1.93
N PRO A 44 13.17 16.77 -0.61
CA PRO A 44 12.04 16.05 -0.03
C PRO A 44 10.73 16.51 -0.65
N VAL A 45 9.86 15.55 -0.97
CA VAL A 45 8.51 15.78 -1.51
C VAL A 45 7.48 15.05 -0.67
N THR A 46 6.21 15.39 -0.85
CA THR A 46 5.09 14.65 -0.27
C THR A 46 4.33 13.93 -1.38
N ILE A 47 4.07 12.64 -1.19
CA ILE A 47 3.25 11.81 -2.06
C ILE A 47 2.13 11.20 -1.21
N GLY A 48 0.88 11.58 -1.45
CA GLY A 48 -0.25 11.03 -0.69
C GLY A 48 -0.18 11.30 0.82
N GLY A 49 0.53 12.35 1.24
CA GLY A 49 0.78 12.67 2.66
C GLY A 49 2.07 12.06 3.23
N MET A 50 2.71 11.12 2.54
CA MET A 50 3.99 10.53 2.93
C MET A 50 5.16 11.39 2.47
N VAL A 51 6.12 11.69 3.36
CA VAL A 51 7.36 12.38 2.99
C VAL A 51 8.31 11.38 2.33
N VAL A 52 8.81 11.73 1.16
CA VAL A 52 9.80 10.95 0.40
C VAL A 52 11.06 11.80 0.26
N ASN A 53 12.17 11.31 0.81
CA ASN A 53 13.46 11.95 0.70
C ASN A 53 14.24 11.44 -0.52
N PRO A 54 15.14 12.25 -1.08
CA PRO A 54 16.08 11.76 -2.08
C PRO A 54 16.89 10.56 -1.54
N GLY A 55 16.83 9.43 -2.26
CA GLY A 55 17.53 8.20 -1.88
C GLY A 55 16.70 7.21 -1.05
N ASP A 56 15.46 7.54 -0.67
CA ASP A 56 14.54 6.57 -0.07
C ASP A 56 14.25 5.41 -1.03
N ILE A 57 14.06 4.22 -0.47
CA ILE A 57 13.60 3.04 -1.21
C ILE A 57 12.09 3.20 -1.41
N VAL A 58 11.64 3.08 -2.65
CA VAL A 58 10.23 3.14 -3.02
C VAL A 58 9.79 1.76 -3.52
N VAL A 59 8.75 1.22 -2.91
CA VAL A 59 8.12 -0.04 -3.28
C VAL A 59 6.66 0.24 -3.62
N GLY A 60 6.13 -0.40 -4.66
CA GLY A 60 4.72 -0.30 -4.99
C GLY A 60 4.17 -1.60 -5.57
N ASP A 61 2.89 -1.84 -5.31
CA ASP A 61 2.10 -3.02 -5.70
C ASP A 61 0.67 -2.60 -6.09
N GLU A 62 -0.28 -3.53 -6.16
CA GLU A 62 -1.66 -3.19 -6.52
C GLU A 62 -2.40 -2.35 -5.46
N ASP A 63 -1.94 -2.36 -4.21
CA ASP A 63 -2.57 -1.64 -3.10
C ASP A 63 -2.04 -0.21 -3.00
N GLY A 64 -0.78 0.04 -3.37
CA GLY A 64 -0.26 1.39 -3.44
C GLY A 64 1.26 1.49 -3.46
N VAL A 65 1.78 2.52 -2.78
CA VAL A 65 3.21 2.88 -2.76
C VAL A 65 3.65 3.19 -1.33
N LEU A 66 4.80 2.65 -0.95
CA LEU A 66 5.50 2.92 0.30
C LEU A 66 6.92 3.42 0.01
N ALA A 67 7.37 4.41 0.80
CA ALA A 67 8.74 4.90 0.77
C ALA A 67 9.36 4.85 2.17
N PHE A 68 10.62 4.45 2.26
CA PHE A 68 11.33 4.38 3.54
C PHE A 68 12.85 4.56 3.37
N SER A 69 13.50 5.01 4.44
CA SER A 69 14.95 5.19 4.46
C SER A 69 15.68 3.85 4.29
N PRO A 70 16.76 3.77 3.50
CA PRO A 70 17.58 2.57 3.38
C PRO A 70 18.13 2.06 4.72
N ALA A 71 18.27 2.96 5.72
CA ALA A 71 18.72 2.59 7.07
C ALA A 71 17.78 1.60 7.78
N LEU A 72 16.51 1.54 7.39
CA LEU A 72 15.51 0.63 7.97
C LEU A 72 15.54 -0.77 7.33
N LEU A 73 16.18 -0.93 6.17
CA LEU A 73 16.06 -2.12 5.34
C LEU A 73 16.42 -3.42 6.08
N GLY A 74 17.47 -3.39 6.90
CA GLY A 74 17.98 -4.59 7.59
C GLY A 74 16.98 -5.19 8.59
N GLY A 75 16.32 -4.35 9.40
CA GLY A 75 15.28 -4.81 10.33
C GLY A 75 13.95 -5.07 9.60
N LEU A 76 13.58 -4.17 8.70
CA LEU A 76 12.30 -4.21 8.00
C LEU A 76 12.11 -5.50 7.19
N ILE A 77 13.15 -6.02 6.55
CA ILE A 77 13.03 -7.25 5.75
C ILE A 77 12.76 -8.49 6.62
N VAL A 78 13.34 -8.53 7.82
CA VAL A 78 13.10 -9.62 8.78
C VAL A 78 11.66 -9.54 9.28
N ASP A 79 11.26 -8.38 9.79
CA ASP A 79 9.91 -8.14 10.32
C ASP A 79 8.83 -8.41 9.26
N ALA A 80 9.04 -7.96 8.03
CA ALA A 80 8.11 -8.18 6.92
C ALA A 80 8.00 -9.67 6.54
N SER A 81 9.13 -10.40 6.54
CA SER A 81 9.14 -11.83 6.21
C SER A 81 8.42 -12.66 7.28
N GLU A 82 8.66 -12.34 8.56
CA GLU A 82 7.96 -12.98 9.68
C GLU A 82 6.46 -12.69 9.63
N LYS A 83 6.08 -11.44 9.34
CA LYS A 83 4.68 -11.05 9.19
C LYS A 83 3.98 -11.79 8.06
N ALA A 84 4.64 -11.91 6.89
CA ALA A 84 4.10 -12.64 5.74
C ALA A 84 3.89 -14.13 6.06
N ALA A 85 4.81 -14.77 6.80
CA ALA A 85 4.64 -16.15 7.23
C ALA A 85 3.44 -16.31 8.17
N GLN A 86 3.26 -15.41 9.14
CA GLN A 86 2.10 -15.41 10.02
C GLN A 86 0.78 -15.24 9.26
N GLU A 87 0.75 -14.39 8.23
CA GLU A 87 -0.43 -14.19 7.39
C GLU A 87 -0.78 -15.44 6.57
N GLN A 88 0.23 -16.16 6.06
CA GLN A 88 0.03 -17.44 5.39
C GLN A 88 -0.57 -18.49 6.32
N ASP A 89 -0.07 -18.62 7.54
CA ASP A 89 -0.61 -19.55 8.55
C ASP A 89 -2.05 -19.19 8.91
N GLN A 90 -2.35 -17.89 9.07
CA GLN A 90 -3.71 -17.42 9.36
C GLN A 90 -4.68 -17.67 8.20
N LEU A 91 -4.21 -17.50 6.96
CA LEU A 91 -4.99 -17.81 5.77
C LEU A 91 -5.29 -19.31 5.69
N ALA A 92 -4.28 -20.17 5.92
CA ALA A 92 -4.44 -21.61 5.93
C ALA A 92 -5.43 -22.06 7.02
N ALA A 93 -5.33 -21.50 8.24
CA ALA A 93 -6.26 -21.78 9.32
C ALA A 93 -7.69 -21.29 9.03
N THR A 94 -7.83 -20.15 8.35
CA THR A 94 -9.14 -19.64 7.91
C THR A 94 -9.77 -20.57 6.89
N LEU A 95 -9.01 -21.01 5.89
CA LEU A 95 -9.48 -21.94 4.86
C LEU A 95 -9.81 -23.33 5.44
N ALA A 96 -9.06 -23.77 6.45
CA ALA A 96 -9.32 -25.02 7.18
C ALA A 96 -10.47 -24.90 8.21
N GLY A 97 -10.99 -23.70 8.47
CA GLY A 97 -12.01 -23.45 9.49
C GLY A 97 -11.52 -23.63 10.93
N THR A 98 -10.20 -23.64 11.16
CA THR A 98 -9.58 -23.88 12.47
C THR A 98 -9.15 -22.62 13.20
N LEU A 99 -9.30 -21.45 12.57
CA LEU A 99 -8.90 -20.18 13.16
C LEU A 99 -9.83 -19.80 14.34
N ASP A 100 -9.28 -19.84 15.55
CA ASP A 100 -9.98 -19.37 16.75
C ASP A 100 -10.09 -17.84 16.77
N ARG A 101 -11.32 -17.34 16.75
CA ARG A 101 -11.67 -15.92 16.82
C ARG A 101 -12.47 -15.56 18.07
N SER A 102 -12.47 -16.41 19.09
CA SER A 102 -13.19 -16.20 20.36
C SER A 102 -12.80 -14.89 21.06
N TRP A 103 -11.58 -14.41 20.84
CA TRP A 103 -11.12 -13.11 21.32
C TRP A 103 -11.93 -11.93 20.75
N ILE A 104 -12.48 -12.05 19.53
CA ILE A 104 -13.31 -11.02 18.91
C ILE A 104 -14.59 -10.87 19.72
N ASP A 105 -15.25 -11.99 20.05
CA ASP A 105 -16.48 -11.97 20.85
C ASP A 105 -16.21 -11.41 22.25
N ALA A 106 -15.09 -11.77 22.88
CA ALA A 106 -14.67 -11.20 24.15
C ALA A 106 -14.43 -9.68 24.06
N ALA A 107 -13.78 -9.21 22.98
CA ALA A 107 -13.50 -7.79 22.74
C ALA A 107 -14.76 -6.98 22.40
N LEU A 108 -15.73 -7.58 21.71
CA LEU A 108 -17.04 -6.95 21.46
C LEU A 108 -17.85 -6.82 22.75
N ARG A 109 -17.89 -7.89 23.56
CA ARG A 109 -18.57 -7.89 24.87
C ARG A 109 -17.99 -6.85 25.82
N SER A 110 -16.66 -6.69 25.87
CA SER A 110 -16.03 -5.67 26.73
C SER A 110 -16.37 -4.24 26.31
N LYS A 111 -16.74 -4.02 25.03
CA LYS A 111 -17.24 -2.74 24.50
C LYS A 111 -18.76 -2.59 24.59
N GLY A 112 -19.47 -3.52 25.22
CA GLY A 112 -20.93 -3.49 25.37
C GLY A 112 -21.72 -3.89 24.12
N LEU A 113 -21.04 -4.37 23.06
CA LEU A 113 -21.67 -4.86 21.85
C LEU A 113 -22.03 -6.34 22.06
N THR A 114 -23.32 -6.63 22.22
CA THR A 114 -23.79 -7.97 22.63
C THR A 114 -24.62 -8.71 21.58
N ASP A 115 -24.93 -8.09 20.44
CA ASP A 115 -25.70 -8.75 19.39
C ASP A 115 -25.38 -8.18 18.00
N ILE A 116 -24.63 -8.93 17.20
CA ILE A 116 -24.67 -8.80 15.74
C ILE A 116 -25.29 -10.12 15.29
N GLY A 117 -26.61 -10.11 15.12
CA GLY A 117 -27.43 -11.30 14.89
C GLY A 117 -26.72 -12.29 13.96
N SER A 118 -26.63 -13.54 14.42
CA SER A 118 -26.10 -14.65 13.66
C SER A 118 -26.93 -14.90 12.41
N ARG A 119 -26.69 -14.15 11.34
CA ARG A 119 -27.11 -14.56 10.01
C ARG A 119 -26.06 -15.50 9.44
N ARG A 120 -25.99 -16.68 10.07
CA ARG A 120 -25.45 -17.90 9.48
C ARG A 120 -26.55 -18.45 8.56
N ASP A 121 -26.84 -17.75 7.47
CA ASP A 121 -27.75 -18.23 6.43
C ASP A 121 -26.93 -18.46 5.15
N GLY A 122 -26.67 -19.72 4.80
CA GLY A 122 -26.18 -20.15 3.49
C GLY A 122 -24.78 -20.73 3.49
#